data_AF-A0A2T6IFY7-F1
#
_entry.id   AF-A0A2T6IFY7-F1
#
_cell.length_a   1.000
_cell.length_b   1.000
_cell.length_c   1.000
_cell.angle_alpha   90.00
_cell.angle_beta   90.00
_cell.angle_gamma   90.00
#
_symmetry.space_group_name_H-M   'P 1'
#
loop_
_entity.id
_entity.type
_entity.pdbx_description
1 polymer ?
#
loop_
_entity_poly.entity_id
_entity_poly.type
_entity_poly.pdbx_seq_one_letter_code
_entity_poly.pdbx_strand_id
1 'polypeptide(L)' 'MEGVRVGDYTWMETAIVGWQSRIGKWCRIEGLTVVGEDVHIRSECCINGAFVLPHKSITQSIREPGSIIM' A
#
# COMPACT_ATOMS: atom_id res chain seq x y z
N MET A 1 -10.37 7.03 7.12
CA MET A 1 -9.00 7.51 6.81
C MET A 1 -8.30 8.13 8.03
N GLU A 2 -8.74 7.84 9.26
CA GLU A 2 -8.05 8.34 10.44
C GLU A 2 -6.61 7.82 10.51
N GLY A 3 -5.65 8.72 10.78
CA GLY A 3 -4.23 8.38 10.88
C GLY A 3 -3.55 7.99 9.58
N VAL A 4 -4.26 7.93 8.45
CA VAL A 4 -3.66 7.57 7.16
C VAL A 4 -2.76 8.70 6.66
N ARG A 5 -1.54 8.37 6.23
CA ARG A 5 -0.59 9.32 5.66
C ARG A 5 -0.10 8.84 4.31
N VAL A 6 -0.33 9.62 3.26
CA VAL A 6 0.19 9.35 1.92
C VAL A 6 1.33 10.31 1.61
N GLY A 7 2.47 9.78 1.19
CA GLY A 7 3.64 10.57 0.83
C GLY A 7 3.49 11.30 -0.51
N ASP A 8 4.28 12.36 -0.68
CA ASP A 8 4.29 13.19 -1.88
C ASP A 8 4.57 12.38 -3.16
N TYR A 9 4.02 12.84 -4.29
CA TYR A 9 4.20 12.25 -5.62
C TYR A 9 3.80 10.77 -5.74
N THR A 10 2.97 10.29 -4.82
CA THR A 10 2.41 8.95 -4.88
C THR A 10 1.17 8.92 -5.76
N TRP A 11 1.10 7.92 -6.64
CA TRP A 11 -0.06 7.63 -7.47
C TRP A 11 -0.81 6.43 -6.89
N MET A 12 -2.13 6.57 -6.75
CA MET A 12 -2.99 5.49 -6.27
C MET A 12 -4.25 5.38 -7.13
N GLU A 13 -4.51 4.19 -7.63
CA GLU A 13 -5.70 3.86 -8.40
C GLU A 13 -6.28 2.53 -7.91
N THR A 14 -7.60 2.45 -7.79
CA THR A 14 -8.31 1.21 -7.41
C THR A 14 -7.80 0.58 -6.10
N ALA A 15 -7.61 1.40 -5.07
CA ALA A 15 -7.05 0.97 -3.78
C ALA A 15 -7.97 1.26 -2.59
N ILE A 16 -8.02 0.34 -1.62
CA ILE A 16 -8.63 0.51 -0.30
C ILE A 16 -7.50 0.62 0.73
N VAL A 17 -7.55 1.65 1.58
CA VAL A 17 -6.52 1.88 2.61
C VAL A 17 -7.14 1.88 4.00
N GLY A 18 -6.71 0.93 4.83
CA GLY A 18 -7.05 0.83 6.24
C GLY A 18 -6.50 2.00 7.06
N TRP A 19 -7.08 2.22 8.24
CA TRP A 19 -6.69 3.32 9.12
C TRP A 19 -5.25 3.15 9.64
N GLN A 20 -4.67 4.25 10.11
CA GLN A 20 -3.30 4.32 10.64
C GLN A 20 -2.19 3.86 9.68
N SER A 21 -2.52 3.55 8.42
CA SER A 21 -1.54 3.13 7.42
C SER A 21 -0.74 4.30 6.84
N ARG A 22 0.52 4.03 6.50
CA ARG A 22 1.45 5.00 5.94
C ARG A 22 1.95 4.54 4.58
N ILE A 23 1.67 5.32 3.56
CA ILE A 23 2.20 5.15 2.21
C ILE A 23 3.39 6.08 2.03
N GLY A 24 4.51 5.55 1.58
CA GLY A 24 5.70 6.33 1.28
C GLY A 24 5.52 7.32 0.12
N LYS A 25 6.60 8.05 -0.19
CA LYS A 25 6.66 8.97 -1.33
C LYS A 25 6.94 8.20 -2.61
N TRP A 26 6.53 8.74 -3.76
CA TRP A 26 6.80 8.13 -5.07
C TRP A 26 6.34 6.68 -5.20
N CYS A 27 5.26 6.32 -4.50
CA CYS A 27 4.67 5.00 -4.62
C CYS A 27 3.73 4.94 -5.83
N ARG A 28 3.66 3.78 -6.47
CA ARG A 28 2.69 3.48 -7.53
C ARG A 28 1.80 2.36 -7.03
N ILE A 29 0.55 2.65 -6.70
CA ILE A 29 -0.43 1.66 -6.26
C ILE A 29 -1.49 1.54 -7.34
N GLU A 30 -1.55 0.38 -7.97
CA GLU A 30 -2.44 0.07 -9.09
C GLU A 30 -3.02 -1.33 -8.93
N GLY A 31 -4.01 -1.65 -9.76
CA GLY A 31 -4.79 -2.88 -9.61
C GLY A 31 -5.59 -2.88 -8.31
N LEU A 32 -6.49 -3.85 -8.15
CA LEU A 32 -7.30 -3.97 -6.93
C LEU A 32 -6.39 -4.25 -5.72
N THR A 33 -6.04 -3.20 -5.00
CA THR A 33 -5.13 -3.27 -3.85
C THR A 33 -5.88 -2.98 -2.57
N VAL A 34 -5.75 -3.86 -1.59
CA VAL A 34 -6.33 -3.66 -0.25
C VAL A 34 -5.20 -3.61 0.76
N VAL A 35 -5.13 -2.50 1.49
CA VAL A 35 -4.16 -2.27 2.56
C VAL A 35 -4.91 -2.34 3.89
N GLY A 36 -4.50 -3.23 4.78
CA GLY A 36 -5.07 -3.38 6.12
C GLY A 36 -4.78 -2.20 7.05
N GLU A 37 -5.13 -2.36 8.32
CA GLU A 37 -4.79 -1.44 9.41
C GLU A 37 -3.28 -1.40 9.66
N ASP A 38 -2.75 -0.21 9.95
CA ASP A 38 -1.36 -0.01 10.41
C ASP A 38 -0.31 -0.66 9.48
N VAL A 39 -0.52 -0.49 8.17
CA VAL A 39 0.42 -0.96 7.15
C VAL A 39 1.38 0.15 6.75
N HIS A 40 2.67 -0.16 6.70
CA HIS A 40 3.73 0.75 6.32
C HIS A 40 4.30 0.37 4.95
N ILE A 41 4.02 1.15 3.92
CA ILE A 41 4.60 0.98 2.58
C ILE A 41 5.78 1.94 2.44
N ARG A 42 6.97 1.41 2.18
CA ARG A 42 8.17 2.25 1.96
C ARG A 42 7.99 3.13 0.72
N SER A 43 8.63 4.29 0.72
CA SER A 43 8.80 5.12 -0.48
C SER A 43 9.36 4.30 -1.65
N GLU A 44 9.02 4.72 -2.86
CA GLU A 44 9.50 4.14 -4.12
C GLU A 44 9.07 2.67 -4.33
N CYS A 45 7.93 2.28 -3.74
CA CYS A 45 7.33 0.96 -3.96
C CYS A 45 6.25 1.01 -5.04
N CYS A 46 6.25 0.01 -5.91
CA CYS A 46 5.17 -0.29 -6.83
C CYS A 46 4.36 -1.49 -6.31
N ILE A 47 3.05 -1.33 -6.17
CA ILE A 47 2.12 -2.37 -5.76
C ILE A 47 1.07 -2.52 -6.86
N ASN A 48 0.97 -3.72 -7.41
CA ASN A 48 0.02 -4.06 -8.46
C ASN A 48 -0.91 -5.18 -7.97
N GLY A 49 -2.09 -4.81 -7.50
CA GLY A 49 -3.17 -5.72 -7.13
C GLY A 49 -2.88 -6.63 -5.94
N ALA A 50 -2.48 -6.08 -4.79
CA ALA A 50 -2.11 -6.87 -3.61
C ALA A 50 -3.10 -6.74 -2.45
N PHE A 51 -3.24 -7.80 -1.65
CA PHE A 51 -3.99 -7.81 -0.40
C PHE A 51 -3.01 -7.87 0.78
N VAL A 52 -2.80 -6.74 1.45
CA VAL A 52 -1.86 -6.60 2.56
C VAL A 52 -2.61 -6.68 3.89
N LEU A 53 -2.27 -7.67 4.71
CA LEU A 53 -2.89 -7.85 6.02
C LEU A 53 -2.46 -6.73 7.00
N PRO A 54 -3.18 -6.55 8.13
CA PRO A 54 -2.82 -5.57 9.13
C PRO A 54 -1.42 -5.74 9.72
N HIS A 55 -0.81 -4.65 10.18
CA HIS A 55 0.50 -4.61 10.85
C HIS A 55 1.66 -5.12 10.00
N LYS A 56 1.60 -4.92 8.67
CA LYS A 56 2.67 -5.29 7.74
C LYS A 56 3.47 -4.10 7.28
N SER A 57 4.73 -4.37 6.98
CA SER A 57 5.64 -3.39 6.39
C SER A 57 6.05 -3.85 5.00
N ILE A 58 5.59 -3.14 3.97
CA ILE A 58 5.96 -3.41 2.59
C ILE A 58 7.28 -2.70 2.30
N THR A 59 8.25 -3.56 2.08
CA THR A 59 9.67 -3.25 1.94
C THR A 59 10.15 -3.48 0.50
N GLN A 60 9.34 -4.08 -0.35
CA GLN A 60 9.71 -4.31 -1.74
C GLN A 60 8.46 -4.13 -2.61
N SER A 61 8.68 -3.84 -3.89
CA SER A 61 7.58 -3.73 -4.84
C SER A 61 6.90 -5.08 -5.04
N ILE A 62 5.57 -5.10 -5.06
CA ILE A 62 4.75 -6.28 -5.31
C ILE A 62 4.16 -6.12 -6.70
N ARG A 63 4.65 -6.92 -7.65
CA ARG A 63 4.25 -6.77 -9.06
C ARG A 63 3.22 -7.80 -9.51
N GLU A 64 3.07 -8.88 -8.76
CA GLU A 64 2.17 -9.99 -9.07
C GLU A 64 0.77 -9.73 -8.50
N PRO A 65 -0.25 -9.51 -9.35
CA PRO A 65 -1.62 -9.33 -8.90
C PRO A 65 -2.15 -10.56 -8.19
N GLY A 66 -2.99 -10.36 -7.17
CA GLY A 66 -3.52 -11.42 -6.32
C GLY A 66 -2.61 -11.83 -5.17
N SER A 67 -1.43 -11.23 -5.04
CA SER A 67 -0.53 -11.48 -3.91
C SER A 67 -1.18 -11.15 -2.57
N ILE A 68 -1.16 -12.10 -1.63
CA ILE A 68 -1.62 -11.89 -0.26
C ILE A 68 -0.39 -11.81 0.65
N ILE A 69 -0.20 -10.66 1.30
CA ILE A 69 0.94 -10.41 2.19
C ILE A 69 0.50 -10.57 3.64
N MET A 70 0.97 -11.66 4.25
CA MET A 70 0.70 -12.05 5.64
C MET A 70 1.77 -11.61 6.63
#